data_AF-A0A9W8AMF5-F1
#
_entry.id   AF-A0A9W8AMF5-F1
#
_cell.length_a   1.000
_cell.length_b   1.000
_cell.length_c   1.000
_cell.angle_alpha   90.00
_cell.angle_beta   90.00
_cell.angle_gamma   90.00
#
_symmetry.space_group_name_H-M   'P 1'
#
loop_
_entity.id
_entity.type
_entity.pdbx_description
1 polymer ?
#
loop_
_entity_poly.entity_id
_entity_poly.type
_entity_poly.pdbx_seq_one_letter_code
_entity_poly.pdbx_strand_id
1 'polypeptide(L)'
;MDADRVYIKMMSIIVIEFLVEAFFVPEIKMGRWNWLAGLILMITGQAIRTLAMATTQRNFNHYVATEKDPDHVLVTHGIYR
;
A
#
# COMPACT_ATOMS: atom_id res chain seq x y z
N MET A 1 -4.30 19.51 -3.20
CA MET A 1 -3.93 20.43 -2.11
C MET A 1 -4.64 20.11 -0.80
N ASP A 2 -5.89 19.63 -0.81
CA ASP A 2 -6.55 19.19 0.45
C ASP A 2 -6.21 17.75 0.83
N ALA A 3 -6.18 16.82 -0.13
CA ALA A 3 -5.89 15.40 0.14
C ALA A 3 -4.46 15.16 0.67
N ASP A 4 -3.46 15.87 0.14
CA ASP A 4 -2.06 15.85 0.57
C ASP A 4 -1.91 16.36 2.00
N ARG A 5 -2.60 17.45 2.37
CA ARG A 5 -2.59 17.97 3.75
C ARG A 5 -3.26 17.01 4.72
N VAL A 6 -4.36 16.37 4.32
CA VAL A 6 -5.02 15.33 5.13
C VAL A 6 -4.09 14.12 5.30
N TYR A 7 -3.42 13.68 4.23
CA TYR A 7 -2.47 12.57 4.28
C TYR A 7 -1.32 12.82 5.27
N ILE A 8 -0.69 14.00 5.21
CA ILE A 8 0.38 14.38 6.13
C ILE A 8 -0.12 14.37 7.58
N LYS A 9 -1.32 14.88 7.83
CA LYS A 9 -1.93 14.84 9.17
C LYS A 9 -2.12 13.41 9.66
N MET A 10 -2.71 12.53 8.85
CA MET A 10 -2.91 11.12 9.23
C MET A 10 -1.59 10.40 9.49
N MET A 11 -0.58 10.66 8.66
CA MET A 11 0.75 10.07 8.84
C MET A 11 1.40 10.55 10.15
N SER A 12 1.25 11.84 10.49
CA SER A 12 1.73 12.37 11.77
C SER A 12 1.02 11.75 12.98
N ILE A 13 -0.31 11.56 12.91
CA ILE A 13 -1.10 10.94 13.98
C ILE A 13 -0.66 9.49 14.20
N ILE A 14 -0.49 8.70 13.13
CA ILE A 14 -0.05 7.30 13.22
C ILE A 14 1.32 7.18 13.88
N VAL A 15 2.27 8.04 13.51
CA VAL A 15 3.61 8.02 14.11
C VAL A 15 3.55 8.37 15.59
N ILE A 16 2.75 9.39 15.96
CA ILE A 16 2.58 9.80 17.36
C ILE A 16 1.93 8.67 18.16
N GLU A 17 0.85 8.07 17.65
CA GLU A 17 0.18 6.91 18.26
C GLU A 17 1.17 5.78 18.53
N PHE A 18 1.95 5.39 17.53
CA PHE A 18 2.95 4.33 17.68
C PHE A 18 4.02 4.67 18.74
N LEU A 19 4.51 5.92 18.78
CA LEU A 19 5.52 6.35 19.76
C LEU A 19 4.95 6.36 21.18
N VAL A 20 3.70 6.82 21.35
CA VAL A 20 3.01 6.82 22.64
C VAL A 20 2.80 5.37 23.11
N GLU A 21 2.28 4.50 22.26
CA GLU A 21 2.08 3.08 22.61
C GLU A 21 3.40 2.36 22.91
N ALA A 22 4.47 2.65 22.17
CA ALA A 22 5.79 2.09 22.42
C ALA A 22 6.38 2.53 23.77
N PHE A 23 6.10 3.77 24.20
CA PHE A 23 6.58 4.28 25.48
C PHE A 23 5.78 3.75 26.68
N PHE A 24 4.45 3.71 26.57
CA PHE A 24 3.58 3.32 27.69
C PHE A 24 3.31 1.81 27.77
N VAL A 25 3.26 1.10 26.64
CA VAL A 25 2.90 -0.33 26.58
C VAL A 25 3.80 -1.10 25.60
N PRO A 26 5.11 -1.21 25.91
CA PRO A 26 6.08 -1.84 25.01
C PRO A 26 5.81 -3.32 24.75
N GLU A 27 5.17 -4.04 25.68
CA GLU A 27 4.94 -5.48 25.59
C GLU A 27 4.04 -5.88 24.41
N ILE A 28 3.06 -5.05 24.06
CA ILE A 28 2.13 -5.33 22.94
C ILE A 28 2.82 -5.13 21.60
N LYS A 29 3.66 -4.09 21.48
CA LYS A 29 4.31 -3.73 20.20
C LYS A 29 5.62 -4.48 19.95
N MET A 30 6.36 -4.85 21.00
CA MET A 30 7.65 -5.55 20.91
C MET A 30 7.52 -7.09 20.95
N GLY A 31 6.32 -7.62 20.72
CA GLY A 31 6.11 -9.06 20.54
C GLY A 31 7.03 -9.63 19.48
N ARG A 32 7.78 -10.69 19.82
CA ARG A 32 8.85 -11.27 18.98
C ARG A 32 8.38 -11.75 17.59
N TRP A 33 7.07 -11.94 17.39
CA TRP A 33 6.47 -12.36 16.12
C TRP A 33 5.76 -11.24 15.36
N ASN A 34 5.46 -10.11 16.00
CA ASN A 34 4.66 -9.04 15.41
C ASN A 34 5.38 -8.38 14.22
N TRP A 35 6.69 -8.16 14.35
CA TRP A 35 7.50 -7.60 13.26
C TRP A 35 7.56 -8.55 12.05
N LEU A 36 7.64 -9.87 12.28
CA LEU A 36 7.70 -10.86 11.22
C LEU A 36 6.35 -10.92 10.47
N ALA A 37 5.24 -10.89 11.19
CA ALA A 37 3.91 -10.83 10.58
C ALA A 37 3.73 -9.57 9.73
N GLY A 38 4.14 -8.40 10.25
CA GLY A 38 4.10 -7.14 9.50
C GLY A 38 5.01 -7.15 8.28
N LEU A 39 6.20 -7.72 8.38
CA LEU A 39 7.15 -7.83 7.27
C LEU A 39 6.61 -8.74 6.16
N ILE A 40 6.05 -9.90 6.51
CA ILE A 40 5.42 -10.80 5.54
C ILE A 40 4.29 -10.08 4.82
N LEU A 41 3.40 -9.40 5.56
CA LEU A 41 2.29 -8.65 4.97
C LEU A 41 2.77 -7.57 3.99
N MET A 42 3.80 -6.80 4.36
CA MET A 42 4.39 -5.78 3.49
C MET A 42 5.01 -6.38 2.22
N ILE A 43 5.78 -7.47 2.35
CA ILE A 43 6.42 -8.13 1.21
C ILE A 43 5.35 -8.69 0.27
N THR A 44 4.34 -9.37 0.80
CA THR A 44 3.24 -9.92 -0.01
C THR A 44 2.47 -8.80 -0.72
N GLY A 45 2.13 -7.71 -0.03
CA GLY A 45 1.46 -6.56 -0.64
C GLY A 45 2.28 -5.90 -1.74
N GLN A 46 3.58 -5.71 -1.51
CA GLN A 46 4.50 -5.16 -2.51
C GLN A 46 4.67 -6.11 -3.70
N ALA A 47 4.74 -7.43 -3.48
CA ALA A 47 4.82 -8.42 -4.55
C ALA A 47 3.57 -8.39 -5.42
N ILE A 48 2.38 -8.37 -4.83
CA ILE A 48 1.11 -8.24 -5.55
C ILE A 48 1.09 -6.94 -6.36
N ARG A 49 1.51 -5.81 -5.77
CA ARG A 49 1.58 -4.51 -6.47
C ARG A 49 2.49 -4.58 -7.69
N THR A 50 3.71 -5.11 -7.53
CA THR A 50 4.67 -5.23 -8.62
C THR A 50 4.16 -6.16 -9.72
N LEU A 51 3.59 -7.31 -9.35
CA LEU A 51 3.03 -8.26 -10.31
C LEU A 51 1.80 -7.70 -11.02
N ALA A 52 0.95 -6.94 -10.33
CA ALA A 52 -0.19 -6.23 -10.92
C ALA A 52 0.29 -5.24 -11.99
N MET A 53 1.23 -4.35 -11.64
CA MET A 53 1.86 -3.42 -12.59
C MET A 53 2.52 -4.16 -13.77
N ALA A 54 3.21 -5.27 -13.48
CA ALA A 54 3.86 -6.10 -14.49
C ALA A 54 2.87 -6.84 -15.39
N THR A 55 1.67 -7.18 -14.90
CA THR A 55 0.62 -7.83 -15.70
C THR A 55 -0.07 -6.80 -16.59
N THR A 56 -0.29 -5.59 -16.09
CA THR A 56 -0.92 -4.52 -16.85
C THR A 56 0.00 -3.85 -17.88
N GLN A 57 1.34 -3.94 -17.74
CA GLN A 57 2.34 -3.36 -18.65
C GLN A 57 1.91 -1.97 -19.18
N ARG A 58 1.61 -1.86 -20.48
CA ARG A 58 1.21 -0.61 -21.17
C ARG A 58 -0.16 -0.07 -20.76
N ASN A 59 -1.01 -0.89 -20.16
CA ASN A 59 -2.32 -0.52 -19.64
C ASN A 59 -2.25 0.04 -18.21
N PHE A 60 -1.05 0.10 -17.59
CA PHE A 60 -0.89 0.70 -16.27
C PHE A 60 -0.71 2.22 -16.39
N ASN A 61 -1.69 2.97 -15.92
CA ASN A 61 -1.59 4.42 -15.77
C ASN A 61 -1.53 4.77 -14.28
N HIS A 62 -0.66 5.73 -13.91
CA HIS A 62 -0.58 6.27 -12.55
C HIS A 62 -1.83 7.08 -12.18
N TYR A 63 -2.56 7.56 -13.19
CA TYR A 63 -3.83 8.24 -13.06
C TYR A 63 -4.96 7.38 -13.61
N VAL A 64 -6.14 7.49 -13.00
CA VAL A 64 -7.34 6.85 -13.55
C VAL A 64 -7.68 7.56 -14.86
N ALA A 65 -7.57 6.84 -15.98
CA ALA A 65 -7.98 7.35 -17.28
C ALA A 65 -9.51 7.47 -17.31
N THR A 66 -10.01 8.65 -17.66
CA THR A 66 -11.45 8.92 -17.81
C THR A 66 -11.93 8.76 -19.25
N GLU A 67 -11.00 8.71 -20.21
CA GLU A 67 -11.27 8.51 -21.63
C GLU A 67 -10.62 7.20 -22.10
N LYS A 68 -11.30 6.48 -22.99
CA LYS A 68 -10.86 5.16 -23.46
C LYS A 68 -9.91 5.33 -24.65
N ASP A 69 -8.63 5.04 -24.42
CA ASP A 69 -7.64 4.97 -25.49
C ASP A 69 -7.81 3.66 -26.30
N PRO A 70 -7.77 3.69 -27.65
CA PRO A 70 -7.87 2.49 -28.48
C PRO A 70 -6.80 1.41 -28.18
N ASP A 71 -5.65 1.79 -27.61
CA ASP A 71 -4.60 0.84 -27.21
C ASP A 71 -4.80 0.26 -25.79
N HIS A 72 -5.81 0.73 -25.04
CA HIS A 72 -6.10 0.28 -23.67
C HIS A 72 -6.98 -0.99 -23.68
N VAL A 73 -6.36 -2.14 -23.45
CA VAL A 73 -7.05 -3.44 -23.40
C VAL A 73 -7.31 -3.88 -21.96
N LEU A 74 -8.48 -4.48 -21.72
CA LEU A 74 -8.82 -5.05 -20.41
C LEU A 74 -7.92 -6.26 -20.12
N VAL A 75 -7.19 -6.19 -19.02
CA VAL A 75 -6.28 -7.25 -18.59
C VAL A 75 -7.03 -8.21 -17.66
N THR A 76 -7.40 -9.39 -18.19
CA THR A 76 -8.13 -10.44 -17.45
C THR A 76 -7.29 -11.71 -17.20
N HIS A 77 -5.97 -11.58 -17.24
CA HIS A 77 -5.02 -12.67 -17.04
C HIS A 77 -4.08 -12.36 -15.86
N GLY A 78 -3.33 -13.35 -15.39
CA GLY A 78 -2.42 -13.18 -14.25
C GLY A 78 -3.17 -13.01 -12.91
N ILE A 79 -2.80 -11.99 -12.14
CA ILE A 79 -3.38 -11.70 -10.80
C ILE A 79 -4.82 -11.17 -10.89
N TYR A 80 -5.25 -10.68 -12.06
CA TYR A 80 -6.57 -10.09 -12.27
C TYR A 80 -7.65 -11.10 -12.68
N ARG A 81 -7.39 -12.40 -12.53
CA ARG A 81 -8.36 -13.47 -12.78
C ARG A 81 -9.01 -13.93 -11.49
#